data_AF-A0AAW9K6V8-F1
#
_entry.id   AF-A0AAW9K6V8-F1
#
_cell.length_a   1.000
_cell.length_b   1.000
_cell.length_c   1.000
_cell.angle_alpha   90.00
_cell.angle_beta   90.00
_cell.angle_gamma   90.00
#
_symmetry.space_group_name_H-M   'P 1'
#
loop_
_entity.id
_entity.type
_entity.pdbx_description
1 polymer ?
#
loop_
_entity_poly.entity_id
_entity_poly.type
_entity_poly.pdbx_seq_one_letter_code
_entity_poly.pdbx_strand_id
1 'polypeptide(L)'
;MITIKRVVIDGNPLLEVVSQDKATEQLPTVVFYHGWTNYKESVLVNGYELAKRGMRALLPDAYLHGERMEMPLVEEAYSEFWNIVTHNLKELPGIRDYYVEAGLSDPNRFGVTGLSMGGITTCGALTCYPWIKAAVCLMGSPEPIQFSHWLLSSSWAEGLSVPEKYLTKLQELEPIDLSCQPEKIAGRPVHFWHGTSDTMVPYQPTFDFYQKIKEENFAKNVSFTTTEGVGHKVPYLTSVEMADFFAEHI
;
A
#
# COMPACT_ATOMS: atom_id res chain seq x y z
N MET A 1 -23.92 -12.07 2.52
CA MET A 1 -23.53 -11.91 1.10
C MET A 1 -22.57 -10.73 1.05
N ILE A 2 -21.44 -10.83 0.32
CA ILE A 2 -20.54 -9.68 0.15
C ILE A 2 -20.99 -8.89 -1.08
N THR A 3 -21.09 -7.57 -0.93
CA THR A 3 -21.43 -6.63 -1.99
C THR A 3 -20.21 -5.84 -2.42
N ILE A 4 -20.15 -5.50 -3.70
CA ILE A 4 -19.13 -4.65 -4.31
C ILE A 4 -19.86 -3.44 -4.90
N LYS A 5 -19.52 -2.23 -4.46
CA LYS A 5 -20.16 -0.99 -4.89
C LYS A 5 -19.10 -0.01 -5.37
N ARG A 6 -19.30 0.55 -6.57
CA ARG A 6 -18.48 1.67 -7.05
C ARG A 6 -18.89 2.97 -6.34
N VAL A 7 -17.91 3.70 -5.81
CA VAL A 7 -18.07 5.00 -5.15
C VAL A 7 -17.05 5.98 -5.76
N VAL A 8 -17.38 7.27 -5.77
CA VAL A 8 -16.43 8.33 -6.16
C VAL A 8 -16.39 9.36 -5.04
N ILE A 9 -15.20 9.61 -4.50
CA ILE A 9 -14.95 10.56 -3.41
C ILE A 9 -13.96 11.60 -3.92
N ASP A 10 -14.35 12.87 -3.98
CA ASP A 10 -13.51 13.97 -4.47
C ASP A 10 -12.83 13.69 -5.83
N GLY A 11 -13.54 12.99 -6.72
CA GLY A 11 -13.03 12.59 -8.03
C GLY A 11 -12.15 11.33 -8.03
N ASN A 12 -11.93 10.69 -6.88
CA ASN A 12 -11.26 9.40 -6.75
C ASN A 12 -12.28 8.24 -6.81
N PRO A 13 -12.33 7.47 -7.92
CA PRO A 13 -13.16 6.27 -8.02
C PRO A 13 -12.57 5.11 -7.21
N LEU A 14 -13.42 4.45 -6.43
CA LEU A 14 -13.05 3.30 -5.62
C LEU A 14 -14.15 2.23 -5.63
N LEU A 15 -13.78 1.00 -5.25
CA LEU A 15 -14.73 -0.06 -4.90
C LEU A 15 -14.82 -0.19 -3.38
N GLU A 16 -16.04 -0.12 -2.86
CA GLU A 16 -16.39 -0.56 -1.51
C GLU A 16 -16.76 -2.04 -1.55
N VAL A 17 -16.06 -2.85 -0.76
CA VAL A 17 -16.34 -4.27 -0.58
C VAL A 17 -16.68 -4.53 0.88
N VAL A 18 -17.91 -4.96 1.15
CA VAL A 18 -18.45 -5.10 2.51
C VAL A 18 -19.54 -6.18 2.56
N SER A 19 -19.80 -6.74 3.74
CA SER A 19 -20.95 -7.62 3.92
C SER A 19 -22.26 -6.82 3.85
N GLN A 20 -23.22 -7.30 3.06
CA GLN A 20 -24.48 -6.61 2.76
C GLN A 20 -25.29 -6.26 4.01
N ASP A 21 -25.34 -7.19 4.97
CA ASP A 21 -26.03 -7.06 6.26
C ASP A 21 -25.40 -6.02 7.18
N LYS A 22 -24.13 -5.65 6.93
CA LYS A 22 -23.36 -4.69 7.73
C LYS A 22 -23.03 -3.40 6.96
N ALA A 23 -23.57 -3.22 5.76
CA ALA A 23 -23.17 -2.13 4.86
C ALA A 23 -23.36 -0.74 5.48
N THR A 24 -24.38 -0.56 6.32
CA THR A 24 -24.71 0.69 7.02
C THR A 24 -24.12 0.78 8.43
N GLU A 25 -23.38 -0.22 8.89
CA GLU A 25 -22.79 -0.23 10.23
C GLU A 25 -21.42 0.47 10.24
N GLN A 26 -21.03 0.96 11.41
CA GLN A 26 -19.69 1.42 11.68
C GLN A 26 -18.74 0.22 11.85
N LEU A 27 -17.83 0.00 10.89
CA LEU A 27 -16.92 -1.16 10.87
C LEU A 27 -15.45 -0.73 10.94
N PRO A 28 -14.53 -1.65 11.30
CA PRO A 28 -13.13 -1.50 10.91
C PRO A 28 -13.02 -1.35 9.40
N THR A 29 -12.15 -0.46 8.95
CA THR A 29 -11.99 -0.14 7.53
C THR A 29 -10.54 -0.29 7.12
N VAL A 30 -10.31 -0.88 5.95
CA VAL A 30 -8.99 -1.04 5.36
C VAL A 30 -8.99 -0.48 3.95
N VAL A 31 -8.06 0.42 3.66
CA VAL A 31 -7.80 0.88 2.28
C VAL A 31 -6.74 -0.01 1.66
N PHE A 32 -7.01 -0.54 0.46
CA PHE A 32 -6.07 -1.37 -0.30
C PHE A 32 -5.64 -0.67 -1.59
N TYR A 33 -4.37 -0.32 -1.72
CA TYR A 33 -3.79 0.22 -2.96
C TYR A 33 -3.25 -0.89 -3.87
N HIS A 34 -3.66 -0.87 -5.14
CA HIS A 34 -3.14 -1.80 -6.15
C HIS A 34 -1.74 -1.41 -6.65
N GLY A 35 -1.11 -2.32 -7.41
CA GLY A 35 0.22 -2.10 -7.99
C GLY A 35 0.23 -1.21 -9.24
N TRP A 36 1.42 -0.90 -9.75
CA TRP A 36 1.62 -0.19 -11.01
C TRP A 36 0.90 -0.89 -12.17
N THR A 37 0.37 -0.14 -13.14
CA THR A 37 -0.39 -0.62 -14.32
C THR A 37 -1.69 -1.39 -14.04
N ASN A 38 -2.06 -1.58 -12.77
CA ASN A 38 -3.28 -2.30 -12.38
C ASN A 38 -4.49 -1.36 -12.21
N TYR A 39 -5.60 -1.98 -11.82
CA TYR A 39 -6.92 -1.38 -11.61
C TYR A 39 -7.44 -1.80 -10.23
N LYS A 40 -8.33 -1.03 -9.60
CA LYS A 40 -8.98 -1.42 -8.33
C LYS A 40 -9.68 -2.79 -8.37
N GLU A 41 -10.17 -3.23 -9.53
CA GLU A 41 -10.80 -4.54 -9.71
C GLU A 41 -9.80 -5.69 -9.54
N SER A 42 -8.53 -5.47 -9.84
CA SER A 42 -7.48 -6.51 -9.77
C SER A 42 -7.20 -7.01 -8.35
N VAL A 43 -7.59 -6.22 -7.34
CA VAL A 43 -7.37 -6.50 -5.91
C VAL A 43 -8.66 -6.88 -5.18
N LEU A 44 -9.72 -7.24 -5.94
CA LEU A 44 -10.99 -7.70 -5.37
C LEU A 44 -10.83 -8.94 -4.48
N VAL A 45 -9.85 -9.82 -4.77
CA VAL A 45 -9.56 -10.97 -3.90
C VAL A 45 -9.16 -10.53 -2.49
N ASN A 46 -8.34 -9.49 -2.37
CA ASN A 46 -7.93 -8.93 -1.09
C ASN A 46 -9.11 -8.24 -0.38
N GLY A 47 -9.88 -7.44 -1.11
CA GLY A 47 -11.08 -6.79 -0.57
C GLY A 47 -12.13 -7.79 -0.08
N TYR A 48 -12.29 -8.91 -0.80
CA TYR A 48 -13.20 -9.99 -0.42
C TYR A 48 -12.76 -10.69 0.87
N GLU A 49 -11.47 -11.00 1.02
CA GLU A 49 -10.95 -11.62 2.25
C GLU A 49 -11.06 -10.70 3.48
N LEU A 50 -10.92 -9.38 3.31
CA LEU A 50 -11.20 -8.40 4.35
C LEU A 50 -12.69 -8.39 4.73
N ALA A 51 -13.59 -8.33 3.73
CA ALA A 51 -15.02 -8.31 3.96
C ALA A 51 -15.55 -9.58 4.64
N LYS A 52 -14.97 -10.76 4.33
CA LYS A 52 -15.27 -12.02 5.02
C LYS A 52 -15.03 -11.97 6.53
N ARG A 53 -14.10 -11.12 6.98
CA ARG A 53 -13.75 -10.91 8.39
C ARG A 53 -14.48 -9.73 9.02
N GLY A 54 -15.54 -9.24 8.37
CA GLY A 54 -16.41 -8.20 8.91
C GLY A 54 -15.83 -6.79 8.82
N MET A 55 -14.79 -6.59 8.01
CA MET A 55 -14.21 -5.27 7.73
C MET A 55 -14.83 -4.67 6.47
N ARG A 56 -14.74 -3.36 6.32
CA ARG A 56 -15.01 -2.66 5.06
C ARG A 56 -13.70 -2.46 4.31
N ALA A 57 -13.60 -3.00 3.10
CA ALA A 57 -12.46 -2.78 2.24
C ALA A 57 -12.76 -1.69 1.21
N LEU A 58 -11.84 -0.75 1.08
CA LEU A 58 -11.90 0.36 0.11
C LEU A 58 -10.75 0.22 -0.87
N LEU A 59 -11.07 0.04 -2.15
CA LEU A 59 -10.11 -0.22 -3.22
C LEU A 59 -10.11 0.97 -4.18
N PRO A 60 -9.35 2.06 -3.92
CA PRO A 60 -9.26 3.19 -4.84
C PRO A 60 -8.43 2.86 -6.08
N ASP A 61 -8.78 3.46 -7.21
CA ASP A 61 -7.85 3.56 -8.33
C ASP A 61 -6.75 4.56 -7.95
N ALA A 62 -5.49 4.11 -8.08
CA ALA A 62 -4.34 4.98 -7.91
C ALA A 62 -4.37 6.14 -8.92
N TYR A 63 -3.71 7.25 -8.59
CA TYR A 63 -3.60 8.38 -9.52
C TYR A 63 -3.06 7.93 -10.90
N LEU A 64 -3.66 8.45 -11.99
CA LEU A 64 -3.39 8.08 -13.38
C LEU A 64 -3.62 6.59 -13.75
N HIS A 65 -4.25 5.81 -12.87
CA HIS A 65 -4.58 4.41 -13.10
C HIS A 65 -6.09 4.18 -13.16
N GLY A 66 -6.48 2.99 -13.61
CA GLY A 66 -7.87 2.57 -13.62
C GLY A 66 -8.77 3.50 -14.41
N GLU A 67 -9.88 3.92 -13.79
CA GLU A 67 -10.82 4.87 -14.40
C GLU A 67 -10.26 6.29 -14.55
N ARG A 68 -9.10 6.57 -13.94
CA ARG A 68 -8.42 7.87 -13.97
C ARG A 68 -7.34 7.93 -15.04
N MET A 69 -7.16 6.86 -15.81
CA MET A 69 -6.14 6.77 -16.85
C MET A 69 -6.54 7.60 -18.07
N GLU A 70 -5.83 8.69 -18.31
CA GLU A 70 -6.02 9.55 -19.49
C GLU A 70 -5.23 9.05 -20.71
N MET A 71 -4.04 8.48 -20.46
CA MET A 71 -3.15 7.91 -21.47
C MET A 71 -2.52 6.61 -20.93
N PRO A 72 -2.16 5.65 -21.81
CA PRO A 72 -1.42 4.47 -21.38
C PRO A 72 -0.13 4.87 -20.66
N LEU A 73 0.16 4.19 -19.55
CA LEU A 73 1.44 4.32 -18.86
C LEU A 73 2.53 3.75 -19.77
N VAL A 74 3.29 4.63 -20.41
CA VAL A 74 4.46 4.30 -21.24
C VAL A 74 5.72 4.21 -20.38
N GLU A 75 6.80 3.64 -20.91
CA GLU A 75 8.08 3.49 -20.19
C GLU A 75 8.64 4.85 -19.71
N GLU A 76 8.30 5.99 -20.31
CA GLU A 76 8.70 7.31 -19.81
C GLU A 76 7.95 7.77 -18.53
N ALA A 77 6.91 7.03 -18.11
CA ALA A 77 6.07 7.33 -16.95
C ALA A 77 6.74 7.06 -15.59
N TYR A 78 7.98 6.57 -15.54
CA TYR A 78 8.70 6.45 -14.27
C TYR A 78 9.00 7.80 -13.62
N SER A 79 9.04 8.87 -14.42
CA SER A 79 9.07 10.24 -13.92
C SER A 79 7.85 10.58 -13.06
N GLU A 80 6.71 9.92 -13.30
CA GLU A 80 5.46 10.08 -12.59
C GLU A 80 5.29 9.10 -11.43
N PHE A 81 6.17 8.10 -11.27
CA PHE A 81 6.01 7.06 -10.24
C PHE A 81 5.82 7.65 -8.84
N TRP A 82 6.71 8.57 -8.45
CA TRP A 82 6.62 9.24 -7.15
C TRP A 82 5.49 10.28 -7.09
N ASN A 83 5.10 10.87 -8.22
CA ASN A 83 3.92 11.72 -8.28
C ASN A 83 2.65 10.92 -7.97
N ILE A 84 2.55 9.68 -8.48
CA ILE A 84 1.41 8.79 -8.23
C ILE A 84 1.38 8.35 -6.77
N VAL A 85 2.51 7.90 -6.22
CA VAL A 85 2.61 7.53 -4.79
C VAL A 85 2.23 8.72 -3.90
N THR A 86 2.78 9.91 -4.15
CA THR A 86 2.49 11.10 -3.33
C THR A 86 1.05 11.59 -3.47
N HIS A 87 0.43 11.45 -4.65
CA HIS A 87 -1.00 11.75 -4.81
C HIS A 87 -1.89 10.77 -4.03
N ASN A 88 -1.60 9.47 -4.10
CA ASN A 88 -2.34 8.46 -3.33
C ASN A 88 -2.30 8.79 -1.82
N LEU A 89 -1.14 9.20 -1.30
CA LEU A 89 -0.98 9.63 0.08
C LEU A 89 -1.85 10.85 0.40
N LYS A 90 -1.82 11.90 -0.44
CA LYS A 90 -2.61 13.12 -0.24
C LYS A 90 -4.12 12.87 -0.25
N GLU A 91 -4.60 11.89 -1.02
CA GLU A 91 -6.02 11.56 -1.14
C GLU A 91 -6.54 10.66 -0.01
N LEU A 92 -5.65 9.91 0.63
CA LEU A 92 -6.01 8.94 1.66
C LEU A 92 -6.85 9.56 2.83
N PRO A 93 -6.52 10.75 3.38
CA PRO A 93 -7.36 11.39 4.39
C PRO A 93 -8.79 11.66 3.91
N GLY A 94 -8.98 12.09 2.66
CA GLY A 94 -10.31 12.35 2.10
C GLY A 94 -11.16 11.08 2.03
N ILE A 95 -10.57 9.95 1.63
CA ILE A 95 -11.23 8.64 1.67
C ILE A 95 -11.64 8.28 3.09
N ARG A 96 -10.71 8.39 4.06
CA ARG A 96 -10.98 8.10 5.47
C ARG A 96 -12.13 8.95 6.00
N ASP A 97 -12.01 10.27 5.85
CA ASP A 97 -12.89 11.23 6.50
C ASP A 97 -14.31 11.13 5.93
N TYR A 98 -14.46 10.89 4.61
CA TYR A 98 -15.76 10.59 3.99
C TYR A 98 -16.51 9.43 4.69
N TYR A 99 -15.84 8.31 4.94
CA TYR A 99 -16.47 7.14 5.58
C TYR A 99 -16.64 7.32 7.09
N VAL A 100 -15.75 8.04 7.76
CA VAL A 100 -15.88 8.35 9.20
C VAL A 100 -17.05 9.29 9.45
N GLU A 101 -17.17 10.36 8.66
CA GLU A 101 -18.26 11.35 8.77
C GLU A 101 -19.63 10.74 8.43
N ALA A 102 -19.67 9.78 7.50
CA ALA A 102 -20.88 9.01 7.19
C ALA A 102 -21.27 8.01 8.29
N GLY A 103 -20.48 7.87 9.36
CA GLY A 103 -20.70 6.88 10.42
C GLY A 103 -20.45 5.44 9.98
N LEU A 104 -19.79 5.23 8.84
CA LEU A 104 -19.54 3.91 8.26
C LEU A 104 -18.19 3.35 8.70
N SER A 105 -17.18 4.19 8.92
CA SER A 105 -15.87 3.75 9.42
C SER A 105 -15.67 4.12 10.89
N ASP A 106 -15.10 3.20 11.65
CA ASP A 106 -14.56 3.50 12.98
C ASP A 106 -13.19 4.18 12.84
N PRO A 107 -13.02 5.43 13.32
CA PRO A 107 -11.76 6.16 13.19
C PRO A 107 -10.60 5.56 13.99
N ASN A 108 -10.89 4.67 14.96
CA ASN A 108 -9.91 3.99 15.79
C ASN A 108 -9.58 2.57 15.31
N ARG A 109 -10.19 2.11 14.22
CA ARG A 109 -10.00 0.77 13.64
C ARG A 109 -9.80 0.89 12.13
N PHE A 110 -8.79 1.69 11.74
CA PHE A 110 -8.50 2.03 10.35
C PHE A 110 -7.12 1.52 9.94
N GLY A 111 -7.06 0.67 8.92
CA GLY A 111 -5.85 0.09 8.36
C GLY A 111 -5.55 0.52 6.94
N VAL A 112 -4.31 0.34 6.51
CA VAL A 112 -3.88 0.59 5.13
C VAL A 112 -3.01 -0.56 4.65
N THR A 113 -3.21 -1.01 3.43
CA THR A 113 -2.39 -2.05 2.80
C THR A 113 -2.28 -1.80 1.30
N GLY A 114 -1.38 -2.53 0.66
CA GLY A 114 -1.29 -2.55 -0.78
C GLY A 114 -0.20 -3.50 -1.25
N LEU A 115 -0.17 -3.70 -2.56
CA LEU A 115 0.82 -4.55 -3.21
C LEU A 115 1.74 -3.75 -4.14
N SER A 116 3.03 -4.09 -4.19
CA SER A 116 4.01 -3.43 -5.08
C SER A 116 4.05 -1.91 -4.83
N MET A 117 3.72 -1.07 -5.83
CA MET A 117 3.50 0.38 -5.65
C MET A 117 2.54 0.71 -4.49
N GLY A 118 1.47 -0.05 -4.32
CA GLY A 118 0.55 0.12 -3.20
C GLY A 118 1.17 -0.25 -1.84
N GLY A 119 2.13 -1.18 -1.82
CA GLY A 119 2.92 -1.51 -0.63
C GLY A 119 3.88 -0.36 -0.26
N ILE A 120 4.49 0.27 -1.27
CA ILE A 120 5.29 1.50 -1.08
C ILE A 120 4.41 2.65 -0.56
N THR A 121 3.23 2.83 -1.15
CA THR A 121 2.23 3.81 -0.67
C THR A 121 1.82 3.52 0.78
N THR A 122 1.67 2.25 1.15
CA THR A 122 1.36 1.86 2.54
C THR A 122 2.47 2.26 3.50
N CYS A 123 3.73 2.04 3.13
CA CYS A 123 4.89 2.43 3.95
C CYS A 123 4.98 3.96 4.10
N GLY A 124 4.78 4.72 3.02
CA GLY A 124 4.70 6.18 3.08
C GLY A 124 3.52 6.67 3.93
N ALA A 125 2.37 5.99 3.88
CA ALA A 125 1.21 6.38 4.68
C ALA A 125 1.50 6.27 6.19
N LEU A 126 2.29 5.27 6.62
CA LEU A 126 2.73 5.15 8.01
C LEU A 126 3.57 6.35 8.48
N THR A 127 4.34 6.98 7.59
CA THR A 127 5.14 8.15 7.94
C THR A 127 4.32 9.45 8.03
N CYS A 128 3.24 9.53 7.27
CA CYS A 128 2.40 10.72 7.18
C CYS A 128 1.27 10.72 8.22
N TYR A 129 0.73 9.55 8.58
CA TYR A 129 -0.57 9.45 9.24
C TYR A 129 -0.52 8.61 10.53
N PRO A 130 -0.46 9.25 11.72
CA PRO A 130 -0.44 8.54 12.99
C PRO A 130 -1.79 7.89 13.34
N TRP A 131 -2.88 8.24 12.64
CA TRP A 131 -4.20 7.66 12.85
C TRP A 131 -4.35 6.25 12.23
N ILE A 132 -3.44 5.84 11.33
CA ILE A 132 -3.40 4.46 10.81
C ILE A 132 -3.05 3.52 11.96
N LYS A 133 -3.85 2.48 12.17
CA LYS A 133 -3.75 1.57 13.32
C LYS A 133 -2.96 0.32 13.02
N ALA A 134 -3.13 -0.25 11.83
CA ALA A 134 -2.38 -1.40 11.37
C ALA A 134 -2.06 -1.24 9.89
N ALA A 135 -0.98 -1.87 9.43
CA ALA A 135 -0.61 -1.86 8.03
C ALA A 135 -0.03 -3.19 7.56
N VAL A 136 -0.24 -3.50 6.28
CA VAL A 136 0.39 -4.67 5.62
C VAL A 136 1.01 -4.24 4.29
N CYS A 137 2.31 -4.43 4.13
CA CYS A 137 3.03 -4.19 2.89
C CYS A 137 3.27 -5.51 2.16
N LEU A 138 2.64 -5.69 0.99
CA LEU A 138 2.79 -6.89 0.17
C LEU A 138 3.76 -6.60 -0.99
N MET A 139 4.95 -7.19 -0.98
CA MET A 139 6.00 -7.02 -1.99
C MET A 139 6.27 -5.56 -2.40
N GLY A 140 6.16 -4.64 -1.46
CA GLY A 140 6.52 -3.23 -1.63
C GLY A 140 7.91 -2.95 -1.06
N SER A 141 8.21 -1.67 -0.85
CA SER A 141 9.46 -1.22 -0.23
C SER A 141 9.19 -0.10 0.78
N PRO A 142 9.82 -0.15 1.97
CA PRO A 142 9.82 0.93 2.94
C PRO A 142 10.88 2.00 2.63
N GLU A 143 11.69 1.80 1.58
CA GLU A 143 12.86 2.63 1.24
C GLU A 143 12.72 3.34 -0.12
N PRO A 144 11.77 4.27 -0.32
CA PRO A 144 11.66 5.08 -1.53
C PRO A 144 12.96 5.58 -2.16
N ILE A 145 13.91 6.08 -1.35
CA ILE A 145 15.18 6.62 -1.86
C ILE A 145 16.04 5.49 -2.42
N GLN A 146 16.25 4.42 -1.65
CA GLN A 146 17.05 3.27 -2.08
C GLN A 146 16.39 2.56 -3.27
N PHE A 147 15.06 2.43 -3.26
CA PHE A 147 14.29 1.87 -4.37
C PHE A 147 14.43 2.72 -5.63
N SER A 148 14.48 4.04 -5.51
CA SER A 148 14.77 4.91 -6.65
C SER A 148 16.15 4.65 -7.25
N HIS A 149 17.19 4.51 -6.42
CA HIS A 149 18.52 4.13 -6.92
C HIS A 149 18.51 2.77 -7.63
N TRP A 150 17.76 1.80 -7.09
CA TRP A 150 17.59 0.50 -7.75
C TRP A 150 16.85 0.63 -9.08
N LEU A 151 15.73 1.36 -9.13
CA LEU A 151 14.94 1.58 -10.35
C LEU A 151 15.84 2.08 -11.49
N LEU A 152 16.71 3.05 -11.20
CA LEU A 152 17.64 3.66 -12.15
C LEU A 152 18.72 2.72 -12.69
N SER A 153 18.98 1.59 -12.02
CA SER A 153 19.96 0.58 -12.43
C SER A 153 19.33 -0.75 -12.84
N SER A 154 18.01 -0.86 -12.72
CA SER A 154 17.24 -2.05 -13.08
C SER A 154 16.93 -2.11 -14.58
N SER A 155 16.46 -3.26 -15.04
CA SER A 155 15.98 -3.42 -16.42
C SER A 155 14.82 -2.47 -16.77
N TRP A 156 14.15 -1.90 -15.77
CA TRP A 156 13.09 -0.89 -16.00
C TRP A 156 13.66 0.43 -16.50
N ALA A 157 14.93 0.72 -16.23
CA ALA A 157 15.61 1.91 -16.72
C ALA A 157 16.38 1.67 -18.03
N GLU A 158 16.35 0.44 -18.58
CA GLU A 158 16.99 0.16 -19.87
C GLU A 158 16.33 0.98 -20.99
N GLY A 159 17.15 1.71 -21.75
CA GLY A 159 16.67 2.58 -22.83
C GLY A 159 16.20 3.97 -22.40
N LEU A 160 16.07 4.24 -21.10
CA LEU A 160 15.71 5.55 -20.59
C LEU A 160 16.95 6.41 -20.35
N SER A 161 16.99 7.61 -20.93
CA SER A 161 17.89 8.63 -20.40
C SER A 161 17.27 9.07 -19.07
N VAL A 162 17.93 8.78 -17.95
CA VAL A 162 17.56 9.36 -16.65
C VAL A 162 18.37 10.64 -16.49
N PRO A 163 17.74 11.82 -16.58
CA PRO A 163 18.44 13.06 -16.32
C PRO A 163 18.97 13.10 -14.88
N GLU A 164 20.20 13.57 -14.70
CA GLU A 164 20.87 13.72 -13.39
C GLU A 164 20.01 14.50 -12.36
N LYS A 165 19.13 15.39 -12.85
CA LYS A 165 18.14 16.12 -12.04
C LYS A 165 17.18 15.23 -11.25
N TYR A 166 16.97 13.97 -11.65
CA TYR A 166 16.14 13.03 -10.88
C TYR A 166 16.86 12.57 -9.61
N LEU A 167 18.18 12.37 -9.67
CA LEU A 167 18.99 12.04 -8.48
C LEU A 167 18.97 13.17 -7.45
N THR A 168 19.01 14.42 -7.91
CA THR A 168 18.97 15.60 -7.01
C THR A 168 17.63 15.80 -6.32
N LYS A 169 16.55 15.15 -6.80
CA LYS A 169 15.20 15.23 -6.23
C LYS A 169 14.86 14.07 -5.29
N LEU A 170 15.69 13.04 -5.20
CA LEU A 170 15.38 11.89 -4.34
C LEU A 170 15.24 12.27 -2.86
N GLN A 171 15.91 13.33 -2.42
CA GLN A 171 15.75 13.88 -1.07
C GLN A 171 14.32 14.36 -0.79
N GLU A 172 13.54 14.73 -1.82
CA GLU A 172 12.12 15.09 -1.67
C GLU A 172 11.26 13.89 -1.23
N LEU A 173 11.78 12.65 -1.31
CA LEU A 173 11.11 11.44 -0.86
C LEU A 173 11.34 11.13 0.63
N GLU A 174 12.31 11.77 1.28
CA GLU A 174 12.63 11.55 2.70
C GLU A 174 11.39 11.63 3.62
N PRO A 175 10.43 12.57 3.44
CA PRO A 175 9.23 12.61 4.27
C PRO A 175 8.33 11.37 4.17
N ILE A 176 8.41 10.62 3.07
CA ILE A 176 7.62 9.39 2.83
C ILE A 176 8.48 8.12 2.89
N ASP A 177 9.78 8.26 3.12
CA ASP A 177 10.69 7.13 3.28
C ASP A 177 10.65 6.63 4.72
N LEU A 178 10.16 5.41 4.94
CA LEU A 178 10.03 4.85 6.28
C LEU A 178 11.39 4.42 6.85
N SER A 179 12.37 4.14 5.99
CA SER A 179 13.73 3.77 6.41
C SER A 179 14.53 4.94 7.00
N CYS A 180 14.17 6.17 6.62
CA CYS A 180 14.74 7.40 7.17
C CYS A 180 14.20 7.75 8.56
N GLN A 181 13.03 7.22 8.94
CA GLN A 181 12.28 7.59 10.14
C GLN A 181 11.45 6.40 10.68
N PRO A 182 12.09 5.24 10.93
CA PRO A 182 11.40 4.00 11.30
C PRO A 182 10.66 4.11 12.64
N GLU A 183 11.06 5.03 13.51
CA GLU A 183 10.39 5.32 14.79
C GLU A 183 8.93 5.74 14.61
N LYS A 184 8.57 6.25 13.42
CA LYS A 184 7.18 6.56 13.08
C LYS A 184 6.28 5.34 13.07
N ILE A 185 6.78 4.09 12.99
CA ILE A 185 5.96 2.88 13.21
C ILE A 185 5.24 2.97 14.56
N ALA A 186 5.87 3.59 15.56
CA ALA A 186 5.24 3.97 16.83
C ALA A 186 4.54 2.82 17.56
N GLY A 187 5.09 1.61 17.46
CA GLY A 187 4.56 0.40 18.11
C GLY A 187 3.26 -0.14 17.49
N ARG A 188 2.84 0.38 16.33
CA ARG A 188 1.66 -0.10 15.60
C ARG A 188 1.94 -1.48 14.98
N PRO A 189 0.93 -2.37 14.89
CA PRO A 189 1.05 -3.59 14.11
C PRO A 189 1.38 -3.29 12.64
N VAL A 190 2.50 -3.80 12.15
CA VAL A 190 2.89 -3.72 10.74
C VAL A 190 3.38 -5.08 10.28
N HIS A 191 2.83 -5.57 9.17
CA HIS A 191 3.29 -6.82 8.57
C HIS A 191 3.89 -6.58 7.19
N PHE A 192 5.00 -7.26 6.91
CA PHE A 192 5.62 -7.30 5.59
C PHE A 192 5.52 -8.71 5.03
N TRP A 193 5.16 -8.84 3.76
CA TRP A 193 5.30 -10.10 3.02
C TRP A 193 6.11 -9.87 1.75
N HIS A 194 7.03 -10.77 1.42
CA HIS A 194 7.81 -10.68 0.18
C HIS A 194 8.28 -12.06 -0.32
N GLY A 195 8.30 -12.23 -1.65
CA GLY A 195 8.82 -13.43 -2.31
C GLY A 195 10.31 -13.31 -2.68
N THR A 196 11.11 -14.36 -2.46
CA THR A 196 12.58 -14.27 -2.63
C THR A 196 13.06 -14.19 -4.07
N SER A 197 12.19 -14.48 -5.04
CA SER A 197 12.49 -14.42 -6.48
C SER A 197 11.84 -13.22 -7.18
N ASP A 198 11.46 -12.19 -6.43
CA ASP A 198 10.92 -10.95 -6.99
C ASP A 198 12.00 -10.12 -7.70
N THR A 199 11.85 -9.98 -9.02
CA THR A 199 12.75 -9.22 -9.89
C THR A 199 12.25 -7.80 -10.21
N MET A 200 11.07 -7.43 -9.71
CA MET A 200 10.41 -6.15 -9.97
C MET A 200 10.53 -5.21 -8.77
N VAL A 201 10.42 -5.75 -7.56
CA VAL A 201 10.77 -5.07 -6.31
C VAL A 201 11.69 -6.02 -5.55
N PRO A 202 13.00 -5.74 -5.46
CA PRO A 202 13.94 -6.66 -4.83
C PRO A 202 13.54 -6.99 -3.41
N TYR A 203 13.59 -8.28 -3.07
CA TYR A 203 13.30 -8.79 -1.72
C TYR A 203 14.22 -8.21 -0.65
N GLN A 204 15.53 -8.18 -0.95
CA GLN A 204 16.57 -8.00 0.07
C GLN A 204 16.48 -6.66 0.83
N PRO A 205 16.28 -5.49 0.18
CA PRO A 205 16.16 -4.22 0.91
C PRO A 205 15.04 -4.21 1.94
N THR A 206 13.83 -4.67 1.58
CA THR A 206 12.69 -4.74 2.51
C THR A 206 12.99 -5.68 3.69
N PHE A 207 13.64 -6.81 3.44
CA PHE A 207 14.04 -7.74 4.51
C PHE A 207 15.13 -7.16 5.41
N ASP A 208 16.14 -6.49 4.84
CA ASP A 208 17.22 -5.84 5.59
C ASP A 208 16.67 -4.72 6.48
N PHE A 209 15.73 -3.91 5.98
CA PHE A 209 14.99 -2.93 6.78
C PHE A 209 14.34 -3.59 8.00
N TYR A 210 13.58 -4.68 7.79
CA TYR A 210 12.94 -5.40 8.89
C TYR A 210 13.98 -5.92 9.90
N GLN A 211 15.05 -6.56 9.45
CA GLN A 211 16.10 -7.07 10.33
C GLN A 211 16.76 -5.97 11.15
N LYS A 212 16.95 -4.78 10.57
CA LYS A 212 17.53 -3.62 11.24
C LYS A 212 16.65 -3.08 12.37
N ILE A 213 15.32 -3.13 12.21
CA ILE A 213 14.39 -2.50 13.17
C ILE A 213 13.74 -3.46 14.16
N LYS A 214 13.70 -4.78 13.90
CA LYS A 214 12.83 -5.73 14.62
C LYS A 214 13.04 -5.78 16.15
N GLU A 215 14.22 -5.42 16.64
CA GLU A 215 14.54 -5.40 18.08
C GLU A 215 14.23 -4.04 18.74
N GLU A 216 13.83 -3.03 17.96
CA GLU A 216 13.52 -1.69 18.46
C GLU A 216 12.13 -1.63 19.09
N ASN A 217 11.98 -0.84 20.16
CA ASN A 217 10.71 -0.72 20.90
C ASN A 217 9.54 -0.25 20.02
N PHE A 218 9.80 0.63 19.05
CA PHE A 218 8.78 1.12 18.12
C PHE A 218 8.37 0.06 17.10
N ALA A 219 9.14 -1.03 16.95
CA ALA A 219 8.92 -2.10 15.98
C ALA A 219 8.50 -3.43 16.63
N LYS A 220 8.21 -3.45 17.94
CA LYS A 220 7.82 -4.66 18.69
C LYS A 220 6.64 -5.46 18.12
N ASN A 221 5.79 -4.80 17.32
CA ASN A 221 4.61 -5.39 16.67
C ASN A 221 4.81 -5.50 15.14
N VAL A 222 6.07 -5.49 14.68
CA VAL A 222 6.42 -5.65 13.27
C VAL A 222 6.75 -7.11 13.01
N SER A 223 6.15 -7.68 11.97
CA SER A 223 6.41 -9.05 11.54
C SER A 223 6.72 -9.11 10.04
N PHE A 224 7.37 -10.19 9.62
CA PHE A 224 7.77 -10.41 8.23
C PHE A 224 7.54 -11.87 7.83
N THR A 225 6.85 -12.10 6.71
CA THR A 225 6.71 -13.42 6.08
C THR A 225 7.49 -13.47 4.77
N THR A 226 8.38 -14.47 4.67
CA THR A 226 9.15 -14.75 3.45
C THR A 226 8.54 -15.96 2.75
N THR A 227 8.35 -15.87 1.43
CA THR A 227 7.96 -17.04 0.63
C THR A 227 9.03 -17.36 -0.41
N GLU A 228 9.67 -18.51 -0.23
CA GLU A 228 10.78 -18.94 -1.09
C GLU A 228 10.34 -19.23 -2.52
N GLY A 229 11.12 -18.77 -3.49
CA GLY A 229 10.91 -19.05 -4.91
C GLY A 229 9.72 -18.31 -5.56
N VAL A 230 9.02 -17.46 -4.81
CA VAL A 230 7.90 -16.66 -5.33
C VAL A 230 8.41 -15.35 -5.92
N GLY A 231 7.97 -15.03 -7.14
CA GLY A 231 8.27 -13.77 -7.83
C GLY A 231 7.30 -12.65 -7.48
N HIS A 232 7.16 -11.66 -8.37
CA HIS A 232 6.31 -10.48 -8.17
C HIS A 232 4.81 -10.76 -8.32
N LYS A 233 4.26 -11.63 -7.46
CA LYS A 233 2.83 -12.02 -7.45
C LYS A 233 2.42 -12.47 -6.06
N VAL A 234 1.36 -11.88 -5.51
CA VAL A 234 0.82 -12.26 -4.19
C VAL A 234 0.09 -13.62 -4.34
N PRO A 235 0.49 -14.68 -3.62
CA PRO A 235 -0.28 -15.90 -3.52
C PRO A 235 -1.60 -15.66 -2.78
N TYR A 236 -2.65 -16.41 -3.12
CA TYR A 236 -3.94 -16.27 -2.43
C TYR A 236 -3.83 -16.43 -0.91
N LEU A 237 -3.01 -17.38 -0.43
CA LEU A 237 -2.84 -17.60 1.02
C LEU A 237 -2.21 -16.39 1.73
N THR A 238 -1.38 -15.61 1.05
CA THR A 238 -0.87 -14.34 1.57
C THR A 238 -1.97 -13.29 1.68
N SER A 239 -2.95 -13.27 0.75
CA SER A 239 -4.14 -12.41 0.90
C SER A 239 -4.99 -12.82 2.10
N VAL A 240 -5.07 -14.11 2.41
CA VAL A 240 -5.75 -14.63 3.61
C VAL A 240 -5.01 -14.19 4.87
N GLU A 241 -3.69 -14.40 4.93
CA GLU A 241 -2.80 -13.96 6.01
C GLU A 241 -2.92 -12.46 6.29
N MET A 242 -2.87 -11.62 5.24
CA MET A 242 -3.07 -10.17 5.34
C MET A 242 -4.41 -9.84 6.00
N ALA A 243 -5.48 -10.54 5.63
CA ALA A 243 -6.81 -10.26 6.16
C ALA A 243 -6.95 -10.75 7.62
N ASP A 244 -6.34 -11.88 7.96
CA ASP A 244 -6.27 -12.36 9.35
C ASP A 244 -5.49 -11.39 10.24
N PHE A 245 -4.36 -10.87 9.77
CA PHE A 245 -3.58 -9.86 10.47
C PHE A 245 -4.42 -8.62 10.83
N PHE A 246 -5.22 -8.11 9.89
CA PHE A 246 -6.11 -6.99 10.19
C PHE A 246 -7.21 -7.37 11.19
N ALA A 247 -7.83 -8.54 11.05
CA ALA A 247 -8.88 -8.99 11.97
C ALA A 247 -8.40 -9.13 13.43
N GLU A 248 -7.11 -9.38 13.65
CA GLU A 248 -6.50 -9.44 14.98
C GLU A 248 -6.14 -8.06 15.56
N HIS A 249 -5.94 -7.05 14.71
CA HIS A 249 -5.31 -5.78 15.09
C HIS A 249 -6.19 -4.54 14.94
N ILE A 250 -7.32 -4.64 14.23
CA ILE A 250 -8.32 -3.56 14.11
C ILE A 250 -9.75 -4.06 14.21
#